data_AF-A0A7S2DK53-F1
#
_entry.id   AF-A0A7S2DK53-F1
#
_cell.length_a   1.000
_cell.length_b   1.000
_cell.length_c   1.000
_cell.angle_alpha   90.00
_cell.angle_beta   90.00
_cell.angle_gamma   90.00
#
_symmetry.space_group_name_H-M   'P 1'
#
loop_
_entity.id
_entity.type
_entity.pdbx_description
1 polymer ?
#
loop_
_entity_poly.entity_id
_entity_poly.type
_entity_poly.pdbx_seq_one_letter_code
_entity_poly.pdbx_strand_id
1 'polypeptide(L)'
;VGIFACDDYMLFSNVSSKDLFRQGFRPSRWPGIGPTVSVIDANMEVQRSSKYFTPLNSGIFIKAWRRIFADGLYKEADWTLKLDADAVFLPGRLRELLWSACPLSHGRCGALYVEDPGRHMSGPVEALSREAVENFSRGADGCEQSIDHS
;
A
#
# COMPACT_ATOMS: atom_id res chain seq x y z
N VAL A 1 -20.83 -6.49 -5.15
CA VAL A 1 -19.38 -6.68 -5.30
C VAL A 1 -18.70 -5.31 -5.30
N GLY A 2 -17.79 -5.04 -4.36
CA GLY A 2 -17.01 -3.79 -4.28
C GLY A 2 -15.74 -3.84 -5.14
N ILE A 3 -15.00 -2.74 -5.23
CA ILE A 3 -13.84 -2.62 -6.14
C ILE A 3 -12.70 -3.62 -5.85
N PHE A 4 -12.60 -4.07 -4.58
CA PHE A 4 -11.66 -5.08 -4.10
C PHE A 4 -12.31 -6.43 -3.79
N ALA A 5 -13.58 -6.66 -4.12
CA ALA A 5 -14.27 -7.83 -3.57
C ALA A 5 -13.80 -9.20 -4.09
N CYS A 6 -12.86 -9.22 -5.04
CA CYS A 6 -12.16 -10.43 -5.49
C CYS A 6 -10.67 -10.44 -5.12
N ASP A 7 -10.15 -9.33 -4.57
CA ASP A 7 -8.75 -9.15 -4.23
C ASP A 7 -8.61 -9.01 -2.71
N ASP A 8 -7.55 -9.55 -2.13
CA ASP A 8 -7.25 -9.31 -0.72
C ASP A 8 -6.87 -7.85 -0.47
N TYR A 9 -7.15 -7.35 0.73
CA TYR A 9 -6.84 -5.97 1.11
C TYR A 9 -6.41 -5.85 2.57
N MET A 10 -5.62 -4.82 2.86
CA MET A 10 -5.30 -4.37 4.21
C MET A 10 -5.54 -2.86 4.30
N LEU A 11 -6.24 -2.42 5.36
CA LEU A 11 -6.45 -1.00 5.66
C LEU A 11 -5.67 -0.63 6.92
N PHE A 12 -4.84 0.42 6.84
CA PHE A 12 -4.00 0.87 7.96
C PHE A 12 -4.53 2.17 8.57
N SER A 13 -4.53 2.25 9.89
CA SER A 13 -4.90 3.46 10.64
C SER A 13 -4.22 3.46 12.02
N ASN A 14 -4.25 4.60 12.73
CA ASN A 14 -3.82 4.69 14.12
C ASN A 14 -4.99 4.49 15.11
N VAL A 15 -6.21 4.34 14.60
CA VAL A 15 -7.41 4.08 15.39
C VAL A 15 -8.16 2.85 14.88
N SER A 16 -9.04 2.29 15.70
CA SER A 16 -9.81 1.10 15.33
C SER A 16 -10.85 1.38 14.25
N SER A 17 -11.33 0.33 13.57
CA SER A 17 -12.46 0.43 12.62
C SER A 17 -13.71 1.04 13.30
N LYS A 18 -13.95 0.69 14.57
CA LYS A 18 -15.05 1.26 15.35
C LYS A 18 -14.92 2.78 15.45
N ASP A 19 -13.70 3.30 15.57
CA ASP A 19 -13.39 4.71 15.78
C ASP A 19 -13.35 5.50 14.46
N LEU A 20 -12.74 4.91 13.44
CA LEU A 20 -12.63 5.50 12.10
C LEU A 20 -14.00 5.63 11.41
N PHE A 21 -14.88 4.64 11.63
CA PHE A 21 -16.21 4.59 10.99
C PHE A 21 -17.37 4.79 12.01
N ARG A 22 -17.12 5.54 13.11
CA ARG A 22 -18.14 5.85 14.14
C ARG A 22 -19.39 6.51 13.53
N GLN A 23 -19.18 7.48 12.65
CA GLN A 23 -20.22 8.30 12.01
C GLN A 23 -20.06 8.22 10.49
N GLY A 24 -21.14 7.92 9.76
CA GLY A 24 -21.11 7.93 8.30
C GLY A 24 -21.88 6.79 7.63
N PHE A 25 -21.74 6.73 6.31
CA PHE A 25 -22.39 5.75 5.43
C PHE A 25 -21.88 4.33 5.73
N ARG A 26 -22.80 3.44 6.13
CA ARG A 26 -22.54 2.01 6.35
C ARG A 26 -23.21 1.20 5.24
N PRO A 27 -22.56 1.00 4.09
CA PRO A 27 -23.13 0.17 3.04
C PRO A 27 -23.30 -1.25 3.57
N SER A 28 -24.41 -1.92 3.21
CA SER A 28 -24.74 -3.28 3.65
C SER A 28 -23.69 -4.35 3.30
N ARG A 29 -22.66 -3.98 2.54
CA ARG A 29 -21.55 -4.84 2.11
C ARG A 29 -20.38 -4.85 3.11
N TRP A 30 -20.36 -3.98 4.12
CA TRP A 30 -19.33 -4.02 5.15
C TRP A 30 -19.61 -5.14 6.17
N PRO A 31 -18.58 -5.84 6.66
CA PRO A 31 -18.75 -6.95 7.62
C PRO A 31 -19.12 -6.49 9.05
N GLY A 32 -19.66 -5.27 9.21
CA GLY A 32 -19.99 -4.67 10.50
C GLY A 32 -19.97 -3.14 10.46
N ILE A 33 -19.30 -2.51 11.43
CA ILE A 33 -19.14 -1.05 11.52
C ILE A 33 -18.26 -0.49 10.39
N GLY A 34 -17.39 -1.32 9.81
CA GLY A 34 -16.46 -0.98 8.74
C GLY A 34 -15.64 -2.20 8.30
N PRO A 35 -14.74 -2.05 7.31
CA PRO A 35 -13.71 -3.05 7.03
C PRO A 35 -12.78 -3.25 8.24
N THR A 36 -12.10 -4.39 8.29
CA THR A 36 -11.05 -4.64 9.29
C THR A 36 -9.89 -3.67 9.09
N VAL A 37 -9.39 -3.09 10.18
CA VAL A 37 -8.28 -2.13 10.18
C VAL A 37 -7.09 -2.73 10.91
N SER A 38 -5.93 -2.72 10.27
CA SER A 38 -4.62 -2.98 10.88
C SER A 38 -4.15 -1.72 11.59
N VAL A 39 -4.28 -1.70 12.92
CA VAL A 39 -3.87 -0.55 13.72
C VAL A 39 -2.35 -0.52 13.83
N ILE A 40 -1.75 0.62 13.47
CA ILE A 40 -0.31 0.89 13.64
C ILE A 40 -0.12 2.01 14.66
N ASP A 41 0.89 1.85 15.51
CA ASP A 41 1.27 2.88 16.47
C ASP A 41 2.06 3.99 15.77
N ALA A 42 1.37 4.97 15.19
CA ALA A 42 1.97 6.11 14.52
C ALA A 42 1.06 7.35 14.63
N ASN A 43 1.66 8.54 14.68
CA ASN A 43 0.92 9.76 14.44
C ASN A 43 0.65 9.87 12.93
N MET A 44 -0.62 10.02 12.54
CA MET A 44 -1.03 10.15 11.12
C MET A 44 -0.89 11.59 10.61
N GLU A 45 -0.63 12.55 11.50
CA GLU A 45 -0.28 13.91 11.14
C GLU A 45 1.24 14.05 11.06
N VAL A 46 1.74 14.51 9.91
CA VAL A 46 3.17 14.70 9.68
C VAL A 46 3.48 16.11 9.24
N GLN A 47 4.69 16.55 9.57
CA GLN A 47 5.23 17.82 9.06
C GLN A 47 5.54 17.68 7.56
N ARG A 48 5.69 18.83 6.89
CA ARG A 48 6.20 18.88 5.52
C ARG A 48 7.70 19.18 5.52
N SER A 49 8.45 18.54 4.62
CA SER A 49 9.87 18.86 4.39
C SER A 49 10.00 20.34 4.02
N SER A 50 10.99 21.01 4.62
CA SER A 50 11.29 22.41 4.31
C SER A 50 11.82 22.60 2.89
N LYS A 51 12.46 21.56 2.34
CA LYS A 51 13.14 21.57 1.04
C LYS A 51 12.22 21.19 -0.11
N TYR A 52 11.37 20.18 0.11
CA TYR A 52 10.53 19.61 -0.95
C TYR A 52 9.04 19.90 -0.78
N PHE A 53 8.61 20.46 0.36
CA PHE A 53 7.20 20.70 0.73
C PHE A 53 6.31 19.45 0.69
N THR A 54 6.91 18.26 0.66
CA THR A 54 6.24 16.95 0.71
C THR A 54 6.02 16.51 2.16
N PRO A 55 4.97 15.74 2.46
CA PRO A 55 4.77 15.16 3.79
C PRO A 55 5.92 14.23 4.20
N LEU A 56 6.42 14.35 5.44
CA LEU A 56 7.44 13.46 6.02
C LEU A 56 6.80 12.21 6.63
N ASN A 57 6.11 11.43 5.80
CA ASN A 57 5.32 10.26 6.20
C ASN A 57 6.04 8.91 6.08
N SER A 58 7.33 8.89 5.71
CA SER A 58 8.10 7.64 5.54
C SER A 58 8.04 6.74 6.77
N GLY A 59 8.08 7.31 7.99
CA GLY A 59 7.97 6.52 9.23
C GLY A 59 6.62 5.82 9.41
N ILE A 60 5.53 6.39 8.91
CA ILE A 60 4.20 5.75 8.90
C ILE A 60 4.22 4.59 7.92
N PHE A 61 4.73 4.81 6.71
CA PHE A 61 4.80 3.78 5.67
C PHE A 61 5.71 2.63 6.06
N ILE A 62 6.85 2.88 6.71
CA ILE A 62 7.72 1.83 7.25
C ILE A 62 6.92 0.93 8.19
N LYS A 63 6.19 1.50 9.17
CA LYS A 63 5.38 0.71 10.11
C LYS A 63 4.31 -0.12 9.40
N ALA A 64 3.64 0.44 8.39
CA ALA A 64 2.67 -0.29 7.57
C ALA A 64 3.33 -1.44 6.79
N TRP A 65 4.46 -1.20 6.11
CA TRP A 65 5.18 -2.21 5.35
C TRP A 65 5.73 -3.34 6.24
N ARG A 66 6.24 -3.02 7.44
CA ARG A 66 6.64 -4.05 8.42
C ARG A 66 5.47 -4.95 8.79
N ARG A 67 4.26 -4.40 8.93
CA ARG A 67 3.06 -5.19 9.19
C ARG A 67 2.68 -6.07 7.99
N ILE A 68 2.78 -5.55 6.76
CA ILE A 68 2.55 -6.33 5.53
C ILE A 68 3.54 -7.51 5.44
N PHE A 69 4.83 -7.26 5.72
CA PHE A 69 5.86 -8.31 5.69
C PHE A 69 5.59 -9.41 6.73
N ALA A 70 5.23 -9.00 7.95
CA ALA A 70 4.96 -9.93 9.05
C ALA A 70 3.71 -10.77 8.82
N ASP A 71 2.67 -10.19 8.22
CA ASP A 71 1.40 -10.88 7.92
C ASP A 71 1.54 -11.83 6.73
N GLY A 72 2.31 -11.43 5.71
CA GLY A 72 2.65 -12.29 4.58
C GLY A 72 1.57 -12.45 3.52
N LEU A 73 0.41 -11.80 3.65
CA LEU A 73 -0.70 -11.86 2.68
C LEU A 73 -0.27 -11.54 1.23
N TYR A 74 0.72 -10.66 1.06
CA TYR A 74 1.29 -10.33 -0.25
C TYR A 74 1.83 -11.55 -1.01
N LYS A 75 2.16 -12.65 -0.31
CA LYS A 75 2.69 -13.88 -0.92
C LYS A 75 1.62 -14.67 -1.67
N GLU A 76 0.34 -14.39 -1.44
CA GLU A 76 -0.79 -15.02 -2.13
C GLU A 76 -1.23 -14.24 -3.38
N ALA A 77 -0.72 -13.01 -3.57
CA ALA A 77 -1.05 -12.15 -4.71
C ALA A 77 0.12 -12.05 -5.70
N ASP A 78 -0.17 -11.89 -6.99
CA ASP A 78 0.88 -11.63 -8.00
C ASP A 78 1.41 -10.20 -7.90
N TRP A 79 0.54 -9.28 -7.50
CA TRP A 79 0.81 -7.86 -7.34
C TRP A 79 0.25 -7.34 -6.04
N THR A 80 1.00 -6.48 -5.36
CA THR A 80 0.57 -5.69 -4.21
C THR A 80 0.46 -4.24 -4.63
N LEU A 81 -0.70 -3.63 -4.34
CA LEU A 81 -0.93 -2.21 -4.55
C LEU A 81 -0.85 -1.47 -3.22
N LYS A 82 0.03 -0.47 -3.13
CA LYS A 82 -0.09 0.57 -2.09
C LYS A 82 -0.91 1.72 -2.67
N LEU A 83 -1.93 2.13 -1.92
CA LEU A 83 -2.85 3.20 -2.28
C LEU A 83 -2.88 4.24 -1.15
N ASP A 84 -2.81 5.51 -1.50
CA ASP A 84 -3.16 6.58 -0.58
C ASP A 84 -4.68 6.60 -0.32
N ALA A 85 -5.10 7.14 0.82
CA ALA A 85 -6.51 7.11 1.24
C ALA A 85 -7.44 7.94 0.32
N ASP A 86 -6.89 8.91 -0.40
CA ASP A 86 -7.56 9.77 -1.37
C ASP A 86 -7.33 9.34 -2.83
N ALA A 87 -6.61 8.23 -3.05
CA ALA A 87 -6.32 7.74 -4.39
C ALA A 87 -7.58 7.21 -5.09
N VAL A 88 -7.82 7.70 -6.31
CA VAL A 88 -8.83 7.16 -7.22
C VAL A 88 -8.12 6.55 -8.41
N PHE A 89 -8.41 5.28 -8.68
CA PHE A 89 -7.83 4.54 -9.80
C PHE A 89 -8.89 3.72 -10.52
N LEU A 90 -8.56 3.26 -11.73
CA LEU A 90 -9.43 2.41 -12.54
C LEU A 90 -8.89 0.97 -12.53
N PRO A 91 -9.45 0.05 -11.74
CA PRO A 91 -8.88 -1.29 -11.56
C PRO A 91 -8.77 -2.09 -12.85
N GLY A 92 -9.75 -1.97 -13.76
CA GLY A 92 -9.70 -2.66 -15.05
C GLY A 92 -8.47 -2.25 -15.86
N ARG A 93 -8.22 -0.94 -15.97
CA ARG A 93 -7.03 -0.40 -16.67
C ARG A 93 -5.73 -0.77 -15.95
N LEU A 94 -5.71 -0.74 -14.63
CA LEU A 94 -4.53 -1.13 -13.87
C LEU A 94 -4.20 -2.61 -14.09
N ARG A 95 -5.19 -3.50 -14.08
CA ARG A 95 -4.98 -4.93 -14.38
C ARG A 95 -4.42 -5.16 -15.78
N GLU A 96 -4.94 -4.46 -16.79
CA GLU A 96 -4.41 -4.53 -18.17
C GLU A 96 -2.94 -4.08 -18.24
N LEU A 97 -2.61 -3.00 -17.52
CA LEU A 97 -1.24 -2.47 -17.45
C LEU A 97 -0.29 -3.47 -16.76
N LEU A 98 -0.68 -4.00 -15.60
CA LEU A 98 0.12 -4.97 -14.85
C LEU A 98 0.28 -6.29 -15.60
N TRP A 99 -0.76 -6.75 -16.31
CA TRP A 99 -0.69 -7.91 -17.19
C TRP A 99 0.27 -7.71 -18.35
N SER A 100 0.31 -6.49 -18.91
CA SER A 100 1.24 -6.14 -19.99
C SER A 100 2.68 -6.03 -19.48
N ALA A 101 2.86 -5.49 -18.26
CA ALA A 101 4.17 -5.36 -17.61
C ALA A 101 4.74 -6.72 -17.21
N CYS A 102 3.88 -7.68 -16.87
CA CYS A 102 4.26 -9.06 -16.61
C CYS A 102 3.20 -10.04 -17.13
N PRO A 103 3.37 -10.53 -18.37
CA PRO A 103 2.52 -11.59 -18.90
C PRO A 103 2.86 -12.91 -18.17
N LEU A 104 1.97 -13.35 -17.28
CA LEU A 104 2.11 -14.59 -16.50
C LEU A 104 2.18 -15.88 -17.35
N SER A 105 2.11 -15.76 -18.68
CA SER A 105 2.30 -16.86 -19.64
C SER A 105 3.69 -17.53 -19.54
N HIS A 106 4.66 -16.90 -18.86
CA HIS A 106 6.02 -17.43 -18.67
C HIS A 106 6.34 -17.81 -17.21
N GLY A 107 5.35 -17.89 -16.32
CA GLY A 107 5.54 -18.18 -14.90
C GLY A 107 5.38 -16.94 -14.02
N ARG A 108 6.12 -16.89 -12.90
CA ARG A 108 6.05 -15.76 -11.96
C ARG A 108 6.80 -14.54 -12.48
N CYS A 109 6.26 -13.36 -12.22
CA CYS A 109 6.95 -12.10 -12.45
C CYS A 109 8.22 -12.02 -11.60
N GLY A 110 9.31 -11.53 -12.21
CA GLY A 110 10.49 -11.09 -11.48
C GLY A 110 10.17 -9.92 -10.54
N ALA A 111 11.18 -9.40 -9.84
CA ALA A 111 11.02 -8.18 -9.05
C ALA A 111 10.74 -6.96 -9.95
N LEU A 112 9.49 -6.51 -9.96
CA LEU A 112 9.00 -5.38 -10.74
C LEU A 112 8.32 -4.37 -9.83
N TYR A 113 8.61 -3.10 -10.06
CA TYR A 113 7.96 -1.97 -9.44
C TYR A 113 7.45 -1.07 -10.56
N VAL A 114 6.13 -0.84 -10.60
CA VAL A 114 5.50 0.04 -11.59
C VAL A 114 5.33 1.41 -10.95
N GLU A 115 6.08 2.35 -11.50
CA GLU A 115 6.11 3.75 -11.06
C GLU A 115 5.14 4.61 -11.88
N ASP A 116 4.59 5.63 -11.22
CA ASP A 116 4.14 6.84 -11.91
C ASP A 116 5.40 7.59 -12.42
N PRO A 117 5.45 8.14 -13.65
CA PRO A 117 6.59 8.89 -14.17
C PRO A 117 7.22 9.86 -13.16
N GLY A 118 8.38 9.48 -12.60
CA GLY A 118 9.03 10.28 -11.56
C GLY A 118 10.25 9.67 -10.85
N ARG A 119 10.56 8.37 -10.96
CA ARG A 119 11.72 7.71 -10.30
C ARG A 119 11.77 7.83 -8.77
N HIS A 120 10.63 7.90 -8.10
CA HIS A 120 10.54 7.90 -6.64
C HIS A 120 9.30 7.11 -6.17
N MET A 121 9.38 6.47 -5.00
CA MET A 121 8.21 5.87 -4.31
C MET A 121 7.37 6.95 -3.64
N SER A 122 6.71 7.78 -4.44
CA SER A 122 5.99 8.96 -3.95
C SER A 122 4.61 9.14 -4.59
N GLY A 123 4.05 8.07 -5.14
CA GLY A 123 2.79 8.10 -5.88
C GLY A 123 1.58 7.77 -5.01
N PRO A 124 0.38 8.28 -5.35
CA PRO A 124 -0.86 7.86 -4.71
C PRO A 124 -1.20 6.39 -4.99
N VAL A 125 -0.59 5.80 -6.02
CA VAL A 125 -0.68 4.38 -6.38
C VAL A 125 0.71 3.87 -6.69
N GLU A 126 1.07 2.75 -6.06
CA GLU A 126 2.33 2.05 -6.26
C GLU A 126 2.03 0.56 -6.46
N ALA A 127 2.60 -0.08 -7.48
CA ALA A 127 2.39 -1.50 -7.73
C ALA A 127 3.70 -2.28 -7.69
N LEU A 128 3.76 -3.28 -6.83
CA LEU A 128 4.93 -4.13 -6.61
C LEU A 128 4.55 -5.57 -6.95
N SER A 129 5.37 -6.25 -7.76
CA SER A 129 5.22 -7.70 -7.92
C SER A 129 5.55 -8.41 -6.60
N ARG A 130 5.09 -9.66 -6.46
CA ARG A 130 5.41 -10.48 -5.28
C ARG A 130 6.91 -10.50 -4.96
N GLU A 131 7.76 -10.75 -5.95
CA GLU A 131 9.21 -10.79 -5.75
C GLU A 131 9.80 -9.41 -5.40
N ALA A 132 9.19 -8.31 -5.90
CA ALA A 132 9.60 -6.96 -5.49
C ALA A 132 9.31 -6.71 -4.00
N VAL A 133 8.15 -7.15 -3.49
CA VAL A 133 7.83 -7.06 -2.07
C VAL A 133 8.78 -7.95 -1.24
N GLU A 134 9.13 -9.14 -1.71
CA GLU A 134 10.12 -10.00 -1.03
C GLU A 134 11.51 -9.38 -0.98
N ASN A 135 11.96 -8.73 -2.05
CA ASN A 135 13.22 -8.01 -2.08
C ASN A 135 13.18 -6.79 -1.18
N PHE A 136 12.06 -6.05 -1.16
CA PHE A 136 11.88 -4.92 -0.27
C PHE A 136 11.93 -5.37 1.20
N SER A 137 11.25 -6.45 1.56
CA SER A 137 11.30 -7.00 2.92
C SER A 137 12.72 -7.38 3.35
N ARG A 138 13.56 -7.90 2.44
CA ARG A 138 14.96 -8.25 2.72
C ARG A 138 15.86 -7.03 2.89
N GLY A 139 15.58 -5.95 2.17
CA GLY A 139 16.37 -4.71 2.19
C GLY A 139 15.87 -3.62 3.15
N ALA A 140 14.70 -3.81 3.77
CA ALA A 140 13.98 -2.76 4.50
C ALA A 140 14.81 -2.08 5.60
N ASP A 141 15.61 -2.85 6.36
CA ASP A 141 16.47 -2.32 7.42
C ASP A 141 17.52 -1.34 6.88
N GLY A 142 18.12 -1.67 5.73
CA GLY A 142 19.10 -0.81 5.08
C GLY A 142 18.46 0.45 4.50
N CYS A 143 17.26 0.32 3.91
CA CYS A 143 16.51 1.46 3.38
C CYS A 143 16.16 2.46 4.49
N GLU A 144 15.69 1.98 5.65
CA GLU A 144 15.29 2.81 6.79
C GLU A 144 16.44 3.67 7.33
N GLN A 145 17.65 3.13 7.37
CA GLN A 145 18.85 3.85 7.82
C GLN A 145 19.31 4.95 6.82
N SER A 146 18.87 4.86 5.57
CA SER A 146 19.27 5.76 4.49
C SER A 146 18.26 6.88 4.19
N ILE A 147 17.18 6.98 4.97
CA ILE A 147 16.14 7.99 4.77
C ILE A 147 16.70 9.37 5.13
N ASP A 148 16.64 10.28 4.15
CA ASP A 148 16.89 11.70 4.39
C ASP A 148 15.68 12.32 5.10
N HIS A 149 15.91 12.86 6.30
CA HIS A 149 14.90 13.50 7.14
C HIS A 149 14.90 15.04 7.05
N SER A 150 15.62 15.63 6.08
CA SER A 150 15.80 17.08 5.96
C SER A 150 14.78 17.85 5.10
#